data_AF-A0A2V1A7Q9-F1
#
_entry.id   AF-A0A2V1A7Q9-F1
#
_cell.length_a   1.000
_cell.length_b   1.000
_cell.length_c   1.000
_cell.angle_alpha   90.00
_cell.angle_beta   90.00
_cell.angle_gamma   90.00
#
_symmetry.space_group_name_H-M   'P 1'
#
loop_
_entity.id
_entity.type
_entity.pdbx_description
1 polymer ?
#
loop_
_entity_poly.entity_id
_entity_poly.type
_entity_poly.pdbx_seq_one_letter_code
_entity_poly.pdbx_strand_id
1 'polypeptide(L)'
;MSNIYDILTSDNGGFSNTITKCIDYLEQHVPGYASRSSWSAYFNDIASTSREELIDDFSNLRVTPATTTVVLTTFLTILVASKLLGGSPPPKETKKPKKKKKSKAQIANAQIQTILDNVEETYVAQIDDYIENFGQLSKDKKENTYNYIQEMLLKELLKLDGIDIAGNEVLRDNRKKVIRFIQEHQSRLDQFKKDNQTS
;
A
#
# COMPACT_ATOMS: atom_id res chain seq x y z
N MET A 1 -19.14 -27.01 29.99
CA MET A 1 -19.09 -26.00 28.91
C MET A 1 -17.71 -26.09 28.30
N SER A 2 -17.59 -26.68 27.12
CA SER A 2 -16.32 -26.81 26.40
C SER A 2 -15.91 -25.43 25.88
N ASN A 3 -14.71 -24.98 26.25
CA ASN A 3 -14.17 -23.69 25.86
C ASN A 3 -13.67 -23.78 24.40
N ILE A 4 -13.83 -22.73 23.59
CA ILE A 4 -13.35 -22.74 22.19
C ILE A 4 -11.83 -23.01 22.10
N TYR A 5 -11.12 -22.70 23.19
CA TYR A 5 -9.72 -23.02 23.38
C TYR A 5 -9.43 -24.53 23.35
N ASP A 6 -10.26 -25.36 23.98
CA ASP A 6 -10.09 -26.81 24.01
C ASP A 6 -10.38 -27.43 22.63
N ILE A 7 -11.25 -26.79 21.85
CA ILE A 7 -11.60 -27.18 20.48
C ILE A 7 -10.44 -26.87 19.51
N LEU A 8 -9.78 -25.73 19.68
CA LEU A 8 -8.66 -25.29 18.86
C LEU A 8 -7.34 -26.01 19.21
N THR A 9 -7.23 -26.52 20.44
CA THR A 9 -6.00 -27.18 20.95
C THR A 9 -6.11 -28.70 21.05
N SER A 10 -7.26 -29.30 20.71
CA SER A 10 -7.39 -30.76 20.63
C SER A 10 -6.57 -31.30 19.45
N ASP A 11 -5.38 -31.78 19.76
CA ASP A 11 -4.47 -32.48 18.85
C ASP A 11 -5.15 -33.74 18.27
N ASN A 12 -4.82 -34.08 17.01
CA ASN A 12 -5.30 -35.21 16.18
C ASN A 12 -6.45 -34.99 15.17
N GLY A 13 -6.88 -33.77 14.87
CA GLY A 13 -7.79 -33.51 13.76
C GLY A 13 -7.20 -32.51 12.78
N GLY A 14 -6.99 -32.88 11.51
CA GLY A 14 -6.50 -31.97 10.47
C GLY A 14 -7.30 -30.65 10.41
N PHE A 15 -6.69 -29.59 9.89
CA PHE A 15 -7.19 -28.19 9.87
C PHE A 15 -8.70 -28.05 9.54
N SER A 16 -9.21 -28.87 8.62
CA SER A 16 -10.64 -28.92 8.25
C SER A 16 -11.57 -29.31 9.42
N ASN A 17 -11.14 -30.22 10.29
CA ASN A 17 -11.91 -30.66 11.46
C ASN A 17 -11.99 -29.54 12.52
N THR A 18 -10.90 -28.80 12.72
CA THR A 18 -10.85 -27.65 13.64
C THR A 18 -11.74 -26.51 13.17
N ILE A 19 -11.76 -26.23 11.87
CA ILE A 19 -12.66 -25.23 11.27
C ILE A 19 -14.13 -25.64 11.46
N THR A 20 -14.46 -26.90 11.18
CA THR A 20 -15.84 -27.41 11.31
C THR A 20 -16.35 -27.26 12.73
N LYS A 21 -15.54 -27.61 13.74
CA LYS A 21 -15.91 -27.45 15.15
C LYS A 21 -16.05 -25.97 15.57
N CYS A 22 -15.26 -25.07 14.99
CA CYS A 22 -15.40 -23.63 15.23
C CYS A 22 -16.71 -23.10 14.64
N ILE A 23 -17.09 -23.56 13.45
CA ILE A 23 -18.37 -23.20 12.81
C ILE A 23 -19.54 -23.68 13.67
N ASP A 24 -19.51 -24.94 14.12
CA ASP A 24 -20.56 -25.51 14.97
C ASP A 24 -20.68 -24.74 16.32
N TYR A 25 -19.57 -24.27 16.89
CA TYR A 25 -19.56 -23.46 18.11
C TYR A 25 -20.16 -22.05 17.87
N LEU A 26 -19.81 -21.41 16.76
CA LEU A 26 -20.33 -20.09 16.39
C LEU A 26 -21.83 -20.13 16.10
N GLU A 27 -22.31 -21.17 15.44
CA GLU A 27 -23.74 -21.40 15.16
C GLU A 27 -24.56 -21.52 16.46
N GLN A 28 -23.98 -22.12 17.52
CA GLN A 28 -24.64 -22.28 18.81
C GLN A 28 -24.70 -20.98 19.64
N HIS A 29 -23.72 -20.09 19.50
CA HIS A 29 -23.60 -18.89 20.36
C HIS A 29 -24.07 -17.60 19.69
N VAL A 30 -24.39 -17.65 18.39
CA VAL A 30 -24.73 -16.46 17.60
C VAL A 30 -25.93 -16.77 16.71
N PRO A 31 -27.17 -16.72 17.24
CA PRO A 31 -28.34 -17.03 16.44
C PRO A 31 -28.70 -15.84 15.55
N GLY A 32 -28.74 -16.06 14.23
CA GLY A 32 -29.49 -15.20 13.31
C GLY A 32 -28.73 -14.51 12.18
N TYR A 33 -27.44 -14.78 11.95
CA TYR A 33 -26.75 -14.21 10.80
C TYR A 33 -25.81 -15.22 10.14
N ALA A 34 -26.19 -15.53 8.90
CA ALA A 34 -25.53 -16.38 7.91
C ALA A 34 -25.69 -17.89 8.08
N SER A 35 -26.41 -18.47 7.10
CA SER A 35 -26.55 -19.90 6.87
C SER A 35 -25.19 -20.61 6.79
N ARG A 36 -25.11 -21.86 7.25
CA ARG A 36 -23.94 -22.74 7.14
C ARG A 36 -23.26 -22.72 5.76
N SER A 37 -24.05 -22.55 4.69
CA SER A 37 -23.58 -22.45 3.30
C SER A 37 -22.82 -21.16 2.96
N SER A 38 -23.11 -20.05 3.64
CA SER A 38 -22.44 -18.77 3.39
C SER A 38 -21.00 -18.82 3.89
N TRP A 39 -20.78 -19.31 5.10
CA TRP A 39 -19.44 -19.41 5.69
C TRP A 39 -18.59 -20.49 5.02
N SER A 40 -19.18 -21.63 4.65
CA SER A 40 -18.43 -22.72 4.00
C SER A 40 -17.80 -22.29 2.67
N ALA A 41 -18.44 -21.38 1.92
CA ALA A 41 -17.88 -20.87 0.68
C ALA A 41 -16.58 -20.08 0.93
N TYR A 42 -16.59 -19.16 1.91
CA TYR A 42 -15.40 -18.40 2.29
C TYR A 42 -14.28 -19.29 2.84
N PHE A 43 -14.61 -20.30 3.66
CA PHE A 43 -13.60 -21.19 4.23
C PHE A 43 -13.04 -22.18 3.22
N ASN A 44 -13.84 -22.65 2.27
CA ASN A 44 -13.37 -23.51 1.19
C ASN A 44 -12.38 -22.75 0.30
N ASP A 45 -12.66 -21.48 0.02
CA ASP A 45 -11.77 -20.59 -0.74
C ASP A 45 -10.41 -20.40 -0.05
N ILE A 46 -10.40 -20.24 1.28
CA ILE A 46 -9.17 -20.16 2.08
C ILE A 46 -8.43 -21.51 2.10
N ALA A 47 -9.15 -22.62 2.22
CA ALA A 47 -8.56 -23.96 2.27
C ALA A 47 -8.01 -24.40 0.90
N SER A 48 -8.56 -23.88 -0.20
CA SER A 48 -8.06 -24.09 -1.56
C SER A 48 -6.98 -23.11 -1.98
N THR A 49 -6.86 -21.96 -1.31
CA THR A 49 -5.80 -20.99 -1.63
C THR A 49 -4.45 -21.52 -1.13
N SER A 50 -3.48 -21.57 -2.04
CA SER A 50 -2.13 -22.03 -1.71
C SER A 50 -1.39 -21.02 -0.82
N ARG A 51 -0.53 -21.51 0.07
CA ARG A 51 0.25 -20.67 0.99
C ARG A 51 1.17 -19.72 0.22
N GLU A 52 1.64 -20.17 -0.94
CA GLU A 52 2.56 -19.48 -1.84
C GLU A 52 1.88 -18.28 -2.50
N GLU A 53 0.62 -18.44 -2.90
CA GLU A 53 -0.21 -17.39 -3.51
C GLU A 53 -0.57 -16.30 -2.49
N LEU A 54 -0.88 -16.67 -1.25
CA LEU A 54 -1.10 -15.71 -0.16
C LEU A 54 0.18 -14.92 0.18
N ILE A 55 1.35 -15.55 0.12
CA ILE A 55 2.62 -14.87 0.39
C ILE A 55 2.98 -13.94 -0.77
N ASP A 56 2.75 -14.35 -2.02
CA ASP A 56 2.96 -13.51 -3.20
C ASP A 56 2.05 -12.28 -3.16
N ASP A 57 0.75 -12.48 -2.95
CA ASP A 57 -0.24 -11.40 -2.87
C ASP A 57 0.05 -10.43 -1.72
N PHE A 58 0.47 -10.95 -0.55
CA PHE A 58 0.86 -10.13 0.58
C PHE A 58 2.17 -9.36 0.31
N SER A 59 3.12 -9.95 -0.42
CA SER A 59 4.41 -9.31 -0.75
C SER A 59 4.30 -8.26 -1.85
N ASN A 60 3.37 -8.47 -2.78
CA ASN A 60 3.06 -7.58 -3.90
C ASN A 60 1.92 -6.59 -3.57
N LEU A 61 1.42 -6.59 -2.33
CA LEU A 61 0.32 -5.74 -1.85
C LEU A 61 -0.93 -5.82 -2.74
N ARG A 62 -1.20 -7.00 -3.29
CA ARG A 62 -2.38 -7.25 -4.10
C ARG A 62 -3.58 -7.48 -3.19
N VAL A 63 -4.58 -6.61 -3.34
CA VAL A 63 -5.85 -6.72 -2.63
C VAL A 63 -6.75 -7.69 -3.41
N THR A 64 -6.50 -8.99 -3.23
CA THR A 64 -7.31 -10.09 -3.77
C THR A 64 -8.40 -10.46 -2.75
N PRO A 65 -9.58 -10.94 -3.17
CA PRO A 65 -10.64 -11.39 -2.24
C PRO A 65 -10.16 -12.37 -1.17
N ALA A 66 -9.21 -13.27 -1.50
CA ALA A 66 -8.59 -14.19 -0.55
C ALA A 66 -7.81 -13.45 0.56
N THR A 67 -6.97 -12.47 0.21
CA THR A 67 -6.18 -11.66 1.16
C THR A 67 -7.08 -10.86 2.10
N THR A 68 -8.13 -10.23 1.55
CA THR A 68 -9.11 -9.48 2.36
C THR A 68 -9.83 -10.41 3.35
N THR A 69 -10.19 -11.61 2.92
CA THR A 69 -10.85 -12.61 3.77
C THR A 69 -9.92 -13.10 4.88
N VAL A 70 -8.65 -13.36 4.59
CA VAL A 70 -7.65 -13.77 5.58
C VAL A 70 -7.40 -12.67 6.62
N VAL A 71 -7.25 -11.42 6.19
CA VAL A 71 -7.05 -10.28 7.12
C VAL A 71 -8.28 -10.07 7.99
N LEU A 72 -9.48 -10.08 7.40
CA LEU A 72 -10.73 -9.92 8.14
C LEU A 72 -10.94 -11.05 9.16
N THR A 73 -10.68 -12.29 8.77
CA THR A 73 -10.79 -13.47 9.66
C THR A 73 -9.76 -13.40 10.79
N THR A 74 -8.52 -13.01 10.48
CA THR A 74 -7.46 -12.85 11.49
C THR A 74 -7.79 -11.70 12.46
N PHE A 75 -8.33 -10.61 11.94
CA PHE A 75 -8.72 -9.47 12.76
C PHE A 75 -9.90 -9.81 13.66
N LEU A 76 -10.93 -10.50 13.15
CA LEU A 76 -12.07 -10.97 13.94
C LEU A 76 -11.65 -11.99 15.00
N THR A 77 -10.79 -12.95 14.67
CA THR A 77 -10.30 -13.93 15.65
C THR A 77 -9.49 -13.25 16.76
N ILE A 78 -8.67 -12.25 16.44
CA ILE A 78 -7.94 -11.45 17.44
C ILE A 78 -8.89 -10.58 18.28
N LEU A 79 -9.90 -9.95 17.69
CA LEU A 79 -10.87 -9.12 18.40
C LEU A 79 -11.74 -9.94 19.36
N VAL A 80 -12.21 -11.10 18.91
CA VAL A 80 -12.98 -12.03 19.75
C VAL A 80 -12.09 -12.60 20.85
N ALA A 81 -10.86 -13.01 20.53
CA ALA A 81 -9.91 -13.50 21.54
C ALA A 81 -9.54 -12.43 22.57
N SER A 82 -9.33 -11.18 22.16
CA SER A 82 -8.98 -10.08 23.08
C SER A 82 -10.13 -9.62 23.96
N LYS A 83 -11.39 -9.76 23.50
CA LYS A 83 -12.58 -9.44 24.31
C LYS A 83 -12.99 -10.57 25.26
N LEU A 84 -12.71 -11.82 24.93
CA LEU A 84 -12.96 -12.99 25.80
C LEU A 84 -11.82 -13.25 26.80
N LEU A 85 -10.57 -12.95 26.44
CA LEU A 85 -9.40 -13.06 27.30
C LEU A 85 -9.13 -11.70 27.94
N GLY A 86 -9.91 -11.32 28.96
CA GLY A 86 -9.70 -10.14 29.81
C GLY A 86 -8.42 -10.20 30.66
N GLY A 87 -7.30 -10.58 30.06
CA GLY A 87 -5.99 -10.68 30.68
C GLY A 87 -4.93 -10.73 29.58
N SER A 88 -4.18 -9.65 29.44
CA SER A 88 -2.99 -9.62 28.58
C SER A 88 -2.13 -10.86 28.87
N PRO A 89 -1.83 -11.72 27.88
CA PRO A 89 -0.87 -12.79 28.11
C PRO A 89 0.48 -12.15 28.49
N PRO A 90 1.22 -12.71 29.47
CA PRO A 90 2.56 -12.22 29.77
C PRO A 90 3.38 -12.27 28.47
N PRO A 91 4.22 -11.27 28.18
CA PRO A 91 4.95 -11.23 26.93
C PRO A 91 5.82 -12.48 26.87
N LYS A 92 5.44 -13.45 26.03
CA LYS A 92 6.40 -14.47 25.58
C LYS A 92 7.53 -13.67 24.95
N GLU A 93 8.75 -13.87 25.44
CA GLU A 93 9.95 -13.30 24.85
C GLU A 93 10.02 -13.73 23.37
N THR A 94 9.38 -12.94 22.52
CA THR A 94 9.56 -13.00 21.08
C THR A 94 11.00 -12.57 20.87
N LYS A 95 11.84 -13.54 20.46
CA LYS A 95 13.12 -13.25 19.82
C LYS A 95 12.93 -12.01 18.97
N LYS A 96 13.62 -10.91 19.31
CA LYS A 96 13.48 -9.59 18.68
C LYS A 96 13.25 -9.78 17.18
N PRO A 97 12.15 -9.28 16.60
CA PRO A 97 11.91 -9.42 15.18
C PRO A 97 13.12 -8.78 14.48
N LYS A 98 13.94 -9.61 13.82
CA LYS A 98 15.02 -9.11 12.96
C LYS A 98 14.33 -8.16 11.99
N LYS A 99 14.66 -6.86 12.03
CA LYS A 99 14.15 -5.85 11.09
C LYS A 99 14.30 -6.44 9.68
N LYS A 100 13.19 -6.83 9.06
CA LYS A 100 13.21 -7.34 7.68
C LYS A 100 13.77 -6.21 6.83
N LYS A 101 14.91 -6.44 6.16
CA LYS A 101 15.46 -5.48 5.21
C LYS A 101 14.37 -5.24 4.14
N LYS A 102 14.06 -3.99 3.84
CA LYS A 102 13.07 -3.63 2.81
C LYS A 102 13.43 -4.34 1.51
N SER A 103 12.44 -4.90 0.80
CA SER A 103 12.68 -5.55 -0.49
C SER A 103 13.13 -4.51 -1.53
N LYS A 104 13.80 -4.94 -2.60
CA LYS A 104 14.16 -4.04 -3.72
C LYS A 104 12.95 -3.30 -4.28
N ALA A 105 11.81 -3.99 -4.42
CA ALA A 105 10.56 -3.39 -4.87
C ALA A 105 10.02 -2.33 -3.88
N GLN A 106 10.11 -2.58 -2.58
CA GLN A 106 9.71 -1.60 -1.55
C GLN A 106 10.62 -0.37 -1.57
N ILE A 107 11.92 -0.55 -1.80
CA ILE A 107 12.87 0.55 -1.93
C ILE A 107 12.56 1.38 -3.19
N ALA A 108 12.37 0.72 -4.33
CA ALA A 108 12.03 1.38 -5.59
C ALA A 108 10.71 2.15 -5.50
N ASN A 109 9.67 1.57 -4.90
CA ASN A 109 8.41 2.27 -4.69
C ASN A 109 8.58 3.50 -3.78
N ALA A 110 9.31 3.35 -2.67
CA ALA A 110 9.58 4.46 -1.77
C ALA A 110 10.35 5.59 -2.48
N GLN A 111 11.33 5.26 -3.33
CA GLN A 111 12.06 6.25 -4.12
C GLN A 111 11.16 6.98 -5.12
N ILE A 112 10.29 6.27 -5.83
CA ILE A 112 9.32 6.87 -6.75
C ILE A 112 8.40 7.84 -6.00
N GLN A 113 7.89 7.44 -4.83
CA GLN A 113 7.03 8.29 -4.00
C GLN A 113 7.78 9.53 -3.48
N THR A 114 8.98 9.37 -2.95
CA THR A 114 9.79 10.53 -2.49
C THR A 114 10.04 11.55 -3.60
N ILE A 115 10.23 11.11 -4.84
CA ILE A 115 10.38 12.03 -5.97
C ILE A 115 9.05 12.73 -6.27
N LEU A 116 7.94 12.00 -6.29
CA LEU A 116 6.61 12.58 -6.48
C LEU A 116 6.31 13.64 -5.41
N ASP A 117 6.48 13.29 -4.14
CA ASP A 117 6.26 14.19 -2.99
C ASP A 117 7.11 15.45 -3.13
N ASN A 118 8.40 15.30 -3.45
CA ASN A 118 9.30 16.44 -3.64
C ASN A 118 8.85 17.35 -4.79
N VAL A 119 8.38 16.78 -5.90
CA VAL A 119 7.86 17.57 -7.03
C VAL A 119 6.61 18.32 -6.63
N GLU A 120 5.65 17.65 -5.99
CA GLU A 120 4.37 18.24 -5.58
C GLU A 120 4.58 19.35 -4.53
N GLU A 121 5.34 19.07 -3.47
CA GLU A 121 5.50 20.02 -2.37
C GLU A 121 6.42 21.20 -2.74
N THR A 122 7.45 20.95 -3.55
CA THR A 122 8.47 21.97 -3.83
C THR A 122 8.26 22.64 -5.17
N TYR A 123 8.19 21.87 -6.26
CA TYR A 123 8.27 22.45 -7.61
C TYR A 123 6.92 22.90 -8.14
N VAL A 124 5.82 22.18 -7.84
CA VAL A 124 4.48 22.65 -8.21
C VAL A 124 4.16 23.95 -7.49
N ALA A 125 4.46 24.05 -6.19
CA ALA A 125 4.31 25.29 -5.44
C ALA A 125 5.12 26.45 -6.03
N GLN A 126 6.37 26.20 -6.45
CA GLN A 126 7.20 27.22 -7.13
C GLN A 126 6.68 27.61 -8.50
N ILE A 127 6.09 26.68 -9.26
CA ILE A 127 5.45 26.98 -10.55
C ILE A 127 4.25 27.89 -10.33
N ASP A 128 3.41 27.58 -9.34
CA ASP A 128 2.22 28.37 -9.03
C ASP A 128 2.62 29.79 -8.56
N ASP A 129 3.59 29.91 -7.65
CA ASP A 129 4.16 31.21 -7.23
C ASP A 129 4.75 31.99 -8.41
N TYR A 130 5.49 31.32 -9.30
CA TYR A 130 6.06 31.94 -10.49
C TYR A 130 4.98 32.50 -11.41
N ILE A 131 3.89 31.76 -11.62
CA ILE A 131 2.77 32.15 -12.47
C ILE A 131 2.00 33.32 -11.84
N GLU A 132 1.66 33.23 -10.56
CA GLU A 132 0.89 34.26 -9.85
C GLU A 132 1.65 35.59 -9.77
N ASN A 133 2.94 35.52 -9.44
CA ASN A 133 3.78 36.70 -9.25
C ASN A 133 4.54 37.11 -10.51
N PHE A 134 4.29 36.46 -11.65
CA PHE A 134 5.02 36.68 -12.91
C PHE A 134 5.09 38.15 -13.30
N GLY A 135 3.97 38.88 -13.21
CA GLY A 135 3.89 40.30 -13.58
C GLY A 135 4.78 41.22 -12.74
N GLN A 136 5.14 40.81 -11.52
CA GLN A 136 5.94 41.60 -10.59
C GLN A 136 7.45 41.33 -10.72
N LEU A 137 7.84 40.29 -11.45
CA LEU A 137 9.24 39.90 -11.62
C LEU A 137 9.93 40.75 -12.69
N SER A 138 11.19 41.11 -12.44
CA SER A 138 12.06 41.68 -13.48
C SER A 138 12.32 40.64 -14.58
N LYS A 139 12.66 41.10 -15.79
CA LYS A 139 12.95 40.23 -16.94
C LYS A 139 14.00 39.16 -16.62
N ASP A 140 15.09 39.54 -15.95
CA ASP A 140 16.17 38.61 -15.57
C ASP A 140 15.68 37.59 -14.54
N LYS A 141 14.87 38.02 -13.57
CA LYS A 141 14.31 37.11 -12.56
C LYS A 141 13.32 36.14 -13.18
N LYS A 142 12.52 36.57 -14.16
CA LYS A 142 11.60 35.69 -14.92
C LYS A 142 12.35 34.55 -15.61
N GLU A 143 13.44 34.88 -16.31
CA GLU A 143 14.23 33.90 -17.06
C GLU A 143 15.00 32.96 -16.12
N ASN A 144 15.60 33.52 -15.06
CA ASN A 144 16.34 32.73 -14.06
C ASN A 144 15.43 31.77 -13.31
N THR A 145 14.27 32.21 -12.83
CA THR A 145 13.31 31.33 -12.13
C THR A 145 12.79 30.23 -13.04
N TYR A 146 12.44 30.56 -14.28
CA TYR A 146 12.02 29.55 -15.27
C TYR A 146 13.10 28.49 -15.50
N ASN A 147 14.33 28.90 -15.80
CA ASN A 147 15.42 27.98 -16.09
C ASN A 147 15.77 27.12 -14.87
N TYR A 148 15.72 27.70 -13.67
CA TYR A 148 15.92 26.97 -12.43
C TYR A 148 14.87 25.86 -12.25
N ILE A 149 13.58 26.18 -12.36
CA ILE A 149 12.49 25.20 -12.20
C ILE A 149 12.62 24.08 -13.24
N GLN A 150 12.87 24.44 -14.51
CA GLN A 150 13.07 23.46 -15.59
C GLN A 150 14.25 22.52 -15.31
N GLU A 151 15.39 23.06 -14.87
CA GLU A 151 16.55 22.23 -14.53
C GLU A 151 16.28 21.29 -13.35
N MET A 152 15.54 21.75 -12.34
CA MET A 152 15.19 20.90 -11.19
C MET A 152 14.22 19.78 -11.57
N LEU A 153 13.19 20.06 -12.37
CA LEU A 153 12.27 19.04 -12.88
C LEU A 153 13.00 18.00 -13.73
N LEU A 154 13.95 18.43 -14.55
CA LEU A 154 14.80 17.51 -15.33
C LEU A 154 15.66 16.62 -14.43
N LYS A 155 16.20 17.14 -13.33
CA LYS A 155 16.96 16.33 -12.34
C LYS A 155 16.09 15.25 -11.71
N GLU A 156 14.83 15.54 -11.40
CA GLU A 156 13.90 14.54 -10.86
C GLU A 156 13.56 13.45 -11.89
N LEU A 157 13.39 13.81 -13.17
CA LEU A 157 13.22 12.84 -14.26
C LEU A 157 14.42 11.89 -14.37
N LEU A 158 15.65 12.42 -14.33
CA LEU A 158 16.86 11.60 -14.36
C LEU A 158 16.95 10.64 -13.16
N LYS A 159 16.53 11.09 -11.97
CA LYS A 159 16.45 10.22 -10.79
C LYS A 159 15.43 9.10 -11.00
N LEU A 160 14.24 9.39 -11.54
CA LEU A 160 13.21 8.39 -11.83
C LEU A 160 13.72 7.34 -12.81
N ASP A 161 14.37 7.75 -13.90
CA ASP A 161 14.93 6.84 -14.90
C ASP A 161 15.99 5.91 -14.31
N GLY A 162 16.75 6.38 -13.31
CA GLY A 162 17.74 5.59 -12.58
C GLY A 162 17.18 4.55 -11.60
N ILE A 163 15.86 4.52 -11.34
CA ILE A 163 15.27 3.56 -10.39
C ILE A 163 15.19 2.16 -11.01
N ASP A 164 15.83 1.19 -10.35
CA ASP A 164 15.71 -0.23 -10.68
C ASP A 164 14.35 -0.79 -10.25
N ILE A 165 13.48 -1.01 -11.23
CA ILE A 165 12.13 -1.55 -11.05
C ILE A 165 12.10 -3.07 -10.85
N ALA A 166 13.24 -3.76 -10.88
CA ALA A 166 13.37 -5.21 -10.62
C ALA A 166 12.38 -6.11 -11.39
N GLY A 167 11.98 -5.70 -12.60
CA GLY A 167 11.01 -6.42 -13.44
C GLY A 167 9.56 -6.32 -12.97
N ASN A 168 9.24 -5.46 -12.00
CA ASN A 168 7.88 -5.27 -11.52
C ASN A 168 7.10 -4.29 -12.42
N GLU A 169 6.08 -4.79 -13.10
CA GLU A 169 5.25 -4.01 -14.02
C GLU A 169 4.43 -2.91 -13.32
N VAL A 170 3.98 -3.13 -12.09
CA VAL A 170 3.27 -2.10 -11.31
C VAL A 170 4.21 -0.92 -11.02
N LEU A 171 5.47 -1.19 -10.64
CA LEU A 171 6.46 -0.14 -10.42
C LEU A 171 6.85 0.56 -11.72
N ARG A 172 6.90 -0.17 -12.83
CA ARG A 172 7.12 0.40 -14.17
C ARG A 172 6.03 1.42 -14.50
N ASP A 173 4.78 1.06 -14.26
CA ASP A 173 3.64 1.92 -14.56
C ASP A 173 3.54 3.10 -13.59
N ASN A 174 3.83 2.89 -12.30
CA ASN A 174 3.92 3.99 -11.33
C ASN A 174 5.00 4.99 -11.72
N ARG A 175 6.21 4.52 -12.09
CA ARG A 175 7.28 5.40 -12.60
C ARG A 175 6.84 6.19 -13.82
N LYS A 176 6.17 5.55 -14.80
CA LYS A 176 5.65 6.23 -15.99
C LYS A 176 4.61 7.32 -15.64
N LYS A 177 3.74 7.07 -14.66
CA LYS A 177 2.75 8.05 -14.20
C LYS A 177 3.44 9.30 -13.64
N VAL A 178 4.45 9.11 -12.78
CA VAL A 178 5.21 10.24 -12.21
C VAL A 178 6.00 10.99 -13.29
N ILE A 179 6.60 10.28 -14.25
CA ILE A 179 7.27 10.93 -15.40
C ILE A 179 6.29 11.82 -16.17
N ARG A 180 5.10 11.32 -16.50
CA ARG A 180 4.07 12.10 -17.21
C ARG A 180 3.63 13.32 -16.41
N PHE A 181 3.46 13.16 -15.10
CA PHE A 181 3.10 14.25 -14.20
C PHE A 181 4.15 15.38 -14.25
N ILE A 182 5.43 15.06 -14.14
CA ILE A 182 6.51 16.06 -14.26
C ILE A 182 6.49 16.73 -15.65
N GLN A 183 6.34 15.95 -16.72
CA GLN A 183 6.30 16.46 -18.10
C GLN A 183 5.10 17.38 -18.35
N GLU A 184 3.96 17.12 -17.73
CA GLU A 184 2.78 17.98 -17.79
C GLU A 184 3.06 19.34 -17.17
N HIS A 185 3.72 19.36 -16.00
CA HIS A 185 4.13 20.60 -15.34
C HIS A 185 5.19 21.38 -16.13
N GLN A 186 6.16 20.70 -16.76
CA GLN A 186 7.10 21.33 -17.68
C GLN A 186 6.37 21.96 -18.88
N SER A 187 5.42 21.23 -19.48
CA SER A 187 4.63 21.73 -20.61
C SER A 187 3.77 22.94 -20.24
N ARG A 188 3.18 22.94 -19.04
CA ARG A 188 2.42 24.08 -18.49
C ARG A 188 3.32 25.31 -18.35
N LEU A 189 4.52 25.14 -17.80
CA LEU A 189 5.48 26.22 -17.61
C LEU A 189 5.98 26.79 -18.96
N ASP A 190 6.28 25.92 -19.92
CA ASP A 190 6.73 26.30 -21.26
C ASP A 190 5.65 27.06 -22.03
N GLN A 191 4.41 26.57 -21.97
CA GLN A 191 3.26 27.22 -22.59
C GLN A 191 3.03 28.61 -21.97
N PHE A 192 3.06 28.70 -20.64
CA PHE A 192 2.92 29.98 -19.95
C PHE A 192 4.02 30.98 -20.34
N LYS A 193 5.28 30.55 -20.41
CA LYS A 193 6.40 31.41 -20.86
C LYS A 193 6.18 31.91 -22.28
N LYS A 194 5.77 31.03 -23.21
CA LYS A 194 5.53 31.38 -24.61
C LYS A 194 4.45 32.45 -24.76
N ASP A 195 3.35 32.31 -24.02
CA ASP A 195 2.23 33.24 -24.07
C ASP A 195 2.59 34.62 -23.48
N ASN A 196 3.51 34.65 -22.52
CA ASN A 196 3.88 35.87 -21.80
C ASN A 196 5.22 36.50 -22.25
N GLN A 197 5.94 35.88 -23.20
CA GLN A 197 7.13 36.48 -23.83
C GLN A 197 6.80 37.28 -25.11
N THR A 198 5.59 37.14 -25.64
CA THR A 198 5.13 37.81 -26.87
C THR A 198 4.34 39.09 -26.62
N SER A 199 4.14 39.48 -25.36
CA SER A 199 3.53 40.75 -24.92
C SER A 199 4.57 41.69 -24.32
#